data_AF-A0A101FW93-F1
#
_entry.id   AF-A0A101FW93-F1
#
_cell.length_a   1.000
_cell.length_b   1.000
_cell.length_c   1.000
_cell.angle_alpha   90.00
_cell.angle_beta   90.00
_cell.angle_gamma   90.00
#
_symmetry.space_group_name_H-M   'P 1'
#
loop_
_entity.id
_entity.type
_entity.pdbx_description
1 polymer ?
#
loop_
_entity_poly.entity_id
_entity_poly.type
_entity_poly.pdbx_seq_one_letter_code
_entity_poly.pdbx_strand_id
1 'polypeptide(L)'
;VPADLPYINKEEVEDFLAQEGEPPEIIISSDRHSEGTNALFINPIGILEYNFGPWSFRKHIEQAERKKIKVKIKNMESLTFDLDVPEDLEIFMNTSKINK
;
A
#
# COMPACT_ATOMS: atom_id res chain seq x y z
N VAL A 1 -7.02 2.45 0.14
CA VAL A 1 -6.01 2.97 1.08
C VAL A 1 -6.64 3.05 2.46
N PRO A 2 -5.93 2.65 3.53
CA PRO A 2 -6.38 2.76 4.91
C PRO A 2 -6.25 4.20 5.42
N ALA A 3 -6.81 4.48 6.60
CA ALA A 3 -6.94 5.85 7.15
C ALA A 3 -5.82 6.24 8.13
N ASP A 4 -4.92 5.30 8.44
CA ASP A 4 -3.86 5.33 9.44
C ASP A 4 -2.47 5.58 8.84
N LEU A 5 -2.40 6.12 7.62
CA LEU A 5 -1.17 6.53 6.93
C LEU A 5 -0.91 8.02 7.16
N PRO A 6 -0.21 8.44 8.23
CA PRO A 6 -0.11 9.86 8.59
C PRO A 6 0.74 10.69 7.63
N TYR A 7 1.57 10.04 6.80
CA TYR A 7 2.45 10.70 5.84
C TYR A 7 1.84 10.77 4.43
N ILE A 8 0.64 10.21 4.21
CA ILE A 8 -0.02 10.23 2.90
C ILE A 8 -0.20 11.68 2.42
N ASN A 9 0.25 11.95 1.21
CA ASN A 9 0.09 13.23 0.55
C ASN A 9 -0.44 13.04 -0.87
N LYS A 10 -0.89 14.15 -1.46
CA LYS A 10 -1.54 14.13 -2.77
C LYS A 10 -0.57 13.71 -3.87
N GLU A 11 0.63 14.26 -3.85
CA GLU A 11 1.65 14.06 -4.87
C GLU A 11 2.04 12.58 -5.00
N GLU A 12 2.27 11.89 -3.88
CA GLU A 12 2.59 10.46 -3.90
C GLU A 12 1.40 9.58 -4.29
N VAL A 13 0.17 9.98 -3.96
CA VAL A 13 -1.02 9.27 -4.46
C VAL A 13 -1.12 9.42 -5.98
N GLU A 14 -0.88 10.61 -6.52
CA GLU A 14 -0.84 10.85 -7.97
C GLU A 14 0.27 10.04 -8.64
N ASP A 15 1.47 9.99 -8.05
CA ASP A 15 2.60 9.19 -8.54
C ASP A 15 2.32 7.68 -8.49
N PHE A 16 1.57 7.22 -7.49
CA PHE A 16 1.16 5.82 -7.35
C PHE A 16 0.15 5.45 -8.43
N LEU A 17 -0.85 6.32 -8.66
CA LEU A 17 -1.84 6.14 -9.73
C LEU A 17 -1.23 6.25 -11.13
N ALA A 18 -0.20 7.09 -11.31
CA ALA A 18 0.53 7.22 -12.57
C ALA A 18 1.27 5.93 -12.98
N GLN A 19 1.34 4.92 -12.10
CA GLN A 19 1.84 3.59 -12.46
C GLN A 19 0.82 2.75 -13.25
N GLU A 20 -0.41 3.24 -13.47
CA GLU A 20 -1.40 2.57 -14.31
C GLU A 20 -0.84 2.23 -15.69
N GLY A 21 -1.19 1.05 -16.19
CA GLY A 21 -0.82 0.55 -17.51
C GLY A 21 -1.99 -0.15 -18.17
N GLU A 22 -1.79 -1.41 -18.56
CA GLU A 22 -2.78 -2.17 -19.31
C GLU A 22 -3.46 -3.24 -18.43
N PRO A 23 -4.81 -3.20 -18.30
CA PRO A 23 -5.54 -4.21 -17.56
C PRO A 23 -5.51 -5.59 -18.24
N PRO A 24 -5.70 -6.69 -17.49
CA PRO A 24 -5.92 -6.73 -16.05
C PRO A 24 -4.60 -6.54 -15.27
N GLU A 25 -4.63 -5.62 -14.30
CA GLU A 25 -3.48 -5.32 -13.46
C GLU A 25 -3.86 -4.94 -12.02
N ILE A 26 -2.87 -5.04 -11.14
CA ILE A 26 -2.88 -4.42 -9.83
C ILE A 26 -1.59 -3.63 -9.60
N ILE A 27 -1.70 -2.55 -8.82
CA ILE A 27 -0.56 -1.85 -8.23
C ILE A 27 -0.72 -1.95 -6.72
N ILE A 28 0.33 -2.37 -6.02
CA ILE A 28 0.26 -2.68 -4.60
C ILE A 28 1.44 -2.06 -3.83
N SER A 29 1.17 -1.50 -2.66
CA SER A 29 2.17 -1.11 -1.67
C SER A 29 1.98 -1.94 -0.41
N SER A 30 3.09 -2.41 0.17
CA SER A 30 3.08 -3.08 1.47
C SER A 30 3.11 -2.08 2.63
N ASP A 31 2.88 -2.57 3.84
CA ASP A 31 3.31 -1.93 5.09
C ASP A 31 4.85 -1.99 5.27
N ARG A 32 5.36 -1.47 6.40
CA ARG A 32 6.79 -1.53 6.77
C ARG A 32 7.32 -2.95 6.95
N HIS A 33 6.46 -3.88 7.32
CA HIS A 33 6.83 -5.26 7.62
C HIS A 33 6.71 -6.20 6.42
N SER A 34 6.21 -5.72 5.28
CA SER A 34 5.88 -6.52 4.09
C SER A 34 4.84 -7.61 4.35
N GLU A 35 3.97 -7.42 5.33
CA GLU A 35 2.90 -8.35 5.70
C GLU A 35 1.53 -7.83 5.28
N GLY A 36 1.24 -6.56 5.60
CA GLY A 36 0.03 -5.80 5.29
C GLY A 36 0.05 -5.14 3.91
N THR A 37 -1.14 -4.75 3.43
CA THR A 37 -1.32 -4.01 2.16
C THR A 37 -1.85 -2.61 2.45
N ASN A 38 -1.02 -1.59 2.23
CA ASN A 38 -1.35 -0.20 2.54
C ASN A 38 -1.85 0.59 1.33
N ALA A 39 -1.54 0.14 0.11
CA ALA A 39 -2.20 0.64 -1.08
C ALA A 39 -2.51 -0.51 -2.05
N LEU A 40 -3.68 -0.46 -2.67
CA LEU A 40 -4.11 -1.44 -3.65
C LEU A 40 -4.95 -0.74 -4.73
N PHE A 41 -4.39 -0.65 -5.91
CA PHE A 41 -5.08 -0.29 -7.15
C PHE A 41 -5.45 -1.57 -7.90
N ILE A 42 -6.66 -1.61 -8.46
CA ILE A 42 -7.19 -2.77 -9.17
C ILE A 42 -7.90 -2.29 -10.45
N ASN A 43 -7.50 -2.83 -11.60
CA ASN A 43 -8.17 -2.57 -12.87
C ASN A 43 -8.25 -3.86 -13.72
N PRO A 44 -9.46 -4.36 -14.09
CA PRO A 44 -10.78 -3.87 -13.70
C PRO A 44 -11.18 -4.29 -12.29
N ILE A 45 -12.19 -3.63 -11.72
CA ILE A 45 -12.74 -3.98 -10.40
C ILE A 45 -13.23 -5.45 -10.37
N GLY A 46 -13.03 -6.14 -9.25
CA GLY A 46 -13.49 -7.51 -9.04
C GLY A 46 -12.56 -8.62 -9.55
N ILE A 47 -11.39 -8.31 -10.10
CA ILE A 47 -10.40 -9.34 -10.49
C ILE A 47 -9.69 -10.01 -9.31
N LEU A 48 -9.76 -9.42 -8.10
CA LEU A 48 -9.22 -9.95 -6.85
C LEU A 48 -10.27 -10.02 -5.75
N GLU A 49 -10.08 -10.96 -4.82
CA GLU A 49 -10.75 -10.92 -3.52
C GLU A 49 -9.95 -10.05 -2.55
N TYR A 50 -10.66 -9.18 -1.83
CA TYR A 50 -10.11 -8.24 -0.87
C TYR A 50 -9.79 -8.92 0.46
N ASN A 51 -8.61 -9.52 0.56
CA ASN A 51 -8.17 -10.31 1.72
C ASN A 51 -7.20 -9.51 2.61
N PHE A 52 -7.68 -8.42 3.19
CA PHE A 52 -6.92 -7.53 4.09
C PHE A 52 -6.63 -8.15 5.47
N GLY A 53 -5.66 -7.57 6.19
CA GLY A 53 -5.17 -8.04 7.47
C GLY A 53 -3.81 -8.77 7.36
N PRO A 54 -3.48 -9.66 8.31
CA PRO A 54 -2.19 -10.34 8.33
C PRO A 54 -1.91 -11.11 7.02
N TRP A 55 -0.70 -10.94 6.50
CA TRP A 55 -0.23 -11.55 5.25
C TRP A 55 -1.00 -11.12 3.99
N SER A 56 -1.77 -10.03 4.06
CA SER A 56 -2.59 -9.55 2.93
C SER A 56 -1.76 -9.23 1.70
N PHE A 57 -0.56 -8.66 1.86
CA PHE A 57 0.31 -8.35 0.73
C PHE A 57 0.61 -9.58 -0.12
N ARG A 58 1.08 -10.63 0.54
CA ARG A 58 1.35 -11.93 -0.08
C ARG A 58 0.10 -12.57 -0.66
N LYS A 59 -1.03 -12.54 0.07
CA LYS A 59 -2.30 -13.10 -0.41
C LYS A 59 -2.78 -12.43 -1.70
N HIS A 60 -2.66 -11.10 -1.81
CA HIS A 60 -3.05 -10.37 -3.01
C HIS A 60 -2.14 -10.70 -4.20
N ILE A 61 -0.82 -10.77 -3.99
CA ILE A 61 0.15 -11.17 -5.04
C ILE A 61 -0.14 -12.59 -5.52
N GLU A 62 -0.26 -13.56 -4.60
CA GLU A 62 -0.53 -14.96 -4.97
C GLU A 62 -1.85 -15.13 -5.73
N GLN A 63 -2.90 -14.38 -5.36
CA GLN A 63 -4.15 -14.37 -6.11
C GLN A 63 -3.97 -13.82 -7.53
N ALA A 64 -3.23 -12.73 -7.68
CA ALA A 64 -2.97 -12.11 -8.98
C ALA A 64 -2.15 -13.03 -9.89
N GLU A 65 -1.09 -13.64 -9.36
CA GLU A 65 -0.25 -14.60 -10.09
C GLU A 65 -1.06 -15.81 -10.58
N ARG A 66 -1.90 -16.40 -9.72
CA ARG A 66 -2.78 -17.52 -10.09
C ARG A 66 -3.75 -17.18 -11.22
N LYS A 67 -4.20 -15.92 -11.26
CA LYS A 67 -5.10 -15.38 -12.30
C LYS A 67 -4.36 -14.79 -13.50
N LYS A 68 -3.02 -14.83 -13.52
CA LYS A 68 -2.14 -14.22 -14.55
C LYS A 68 -2.38 -12.72 -14.74
N ILE A 69 -2.70 -12.02 -13.64
CA ILE A 69 -2.89 -10.57 -13.59
C ILE A 69 -1.51 -9.92 -13.43
N LYS A 70 -1.26 -8.79 -14.13
CA LYS A 70 0.00 -8.06 -13.99
C LYS A 70 0.09 -7.44 -12.59
N VAL A 71 1.21 -7.61 -11.90
CA VAL A 71 1.46 -7.04 -10.57
C VAL A 71 2.58 -6.01 -10.64
N LYS A 72 2.31 -4.79 -10.18
CA LYS A 72 3.34 -3.76 -9.96
C LYS A 72 3.44 -3.47 -8.47
N ILE A 73 4.63 -3.64 -7.90
CA ILE A 73 4.88 -3.29 -6.49
C ILE A 73 5.49 -1.89 -6.47
N LYS A 74 4.84 -0.96 -5.78
CA LYS A 74 5.30 0.42 -5.64
C LYS A 74 5.20 0.84 -4.18
N ASN A 75 6.31 0.67 -3.47
CA ASN A 75 6.45 1.13 -2.08
C ASN A 75 6.95 2.58 -2.07
N MET A 76 6.20 3.44 -1.40
CA MET A 76 6.55 4.84 -1.13
C MET A 76 6.58 5.05 0.37
N GLU A 77 7.41 5.96 0.87
CA GLU A 77 7.56 6.16 2.31
C GLU A 77 6.23 6.55 2.99
N SER A 78 5.39 7.34 2.31
CA SER A 78 4.08 7.68 2.87
C SER A 78 3.06 6.56 2.90
N LEU A 79 3.24 5.55 2.04
CA LEU A 79 2.32 4.42 1.91
C LEU A 79 2.78 3.23 2.73
N THR A 80 4.04 3.15 3.13
CA THR A 80 4.53 2.02 3.95
C THR A 80 4.30 2.24 5.44
N PHE A 81 4.31 3.49 5.94
CA PHE A 81 4.17 3.79 7.37
C PHE A 81 2.71 3.95 7.80
N ASP A 82 2.20 2.95 8.52
CA ASP A 82 0.95 2.92 9.26
C ASP A 82 1.16 3.18 10.75
N LEU A 83 0.15 3.76 11.42
CA LEU A 83 0.13 4.03 12.85
C LEU A 83 -0.66 2.95 13.60
N ASP A 84 -0.05 1.79 13.83
CA ASP A 84 -0.73 0.64 14.47
C ASP A 84 -0.39 0.48 15.95
N VAL A 85 0.87 0.68 16.33
CA VAL A 85 1.33 0.48 17.71
C VAL A 85 1.79 1.79 18.38
N PRO A 86 1.80 1.88 19.72
CA PRO A 86 2.26 3.08 20.43
C PRO A 86 3.64 3.57 20.00
N GLU A 87 4.55 2.65 19.67
CA GLU A 87 5.88 2.93 19.16
C GLU A 87 5.86 3.71 17.83
N ASP A 88 4.87 3.47 16.97
CA ASP A 88 4.71 4.21 15.71
C ASP A 88 4.33 5.67 15.97
N LEU A 89 3.51 5.91 17.00
CA LEU A 89 3.17 7.27 17.41
C LEU A 89 4.41 8.04 17.91
N GLU A 90 5.30 7.38 18.66
CA GLU A 90 6.56 7.98 19.09
C GLU A 90 7.45 8.34 17.91
N ILE A 91 7.59 7.43 16.93
CA ILE A 91 8.34 7.68 15.70
C ILE A 91 7.73 8.87 14.95
N PHE A 92 6.41 8.88 14.79
CA PHE A 92 5.70 9.96 14.10
C PHE A 92 5.94 11.32 14.75
N MET A 93 5.76 11.41 16.07
CA MET A 93 5.97 12.65 16.83
C MET A 93 7.42 13.13 16.80
N ASN A 94 8.40 12.23 16.79
CA ASN A 94 9.82 12.59 16.75
C ASN A 94 10.22 13.13 15.36
N THR A 95 9.75 12.51 14.28
CA THR A 95 9.98 13.00 12.92
C THR A 95 9.31 14.37 12.70
N SER A 96 8.10 14.58 13.20
CA SER A 96 7.42 15.89 13.11
C SER A 96 8.12 17.01 13.90
N LYS A 97 8.86 16.68 14.96
CA LYS A 97 9.64 17.66 15.74
C LYS A 97 10.95 18.08 15.06
N ILE A 98 11.54 17.20 14.25
CA ILE A 98 12.78 17.49 13.50
C ILE A 98 12.51 18.38 12.28
N ASN A 99 11.30 18.29 11.70
CA ASN A 99 10.89 19.09 10.55
C ASN A 99 10.27 20.46 10.92
N LYS A 100 10.47 20.92 12.16
CA LYS A 100 10.06 22.25 12.66
C LYS A 100 11.29 23.13 12.87
#